data_AF-A0A7V9SGQ8-F1
#
_entry.id   AF-A0A7V9SGQ8-F1
#
_cell.length_a   1.000
_cell.length_b   1.000
_cell.length_c   1.000
_cell.angle_alpha   90.00
_cell.angle_beta   90.00
_cell.angle_gamma   90.00
#
_symmetry.space_group_name_H-M   'P 1'
#
loop_
_entity.id
_entity.type
_entity.pdbx_description
1 polymer ?
#
loop_
_entity_poly.entity_id
_entity_poly.type
_entity_poly.pdbx_seq_one_letter_code
_entity_poly.pdbx_strand_id
1 'polypeptide(L)'
;YWLTCPILVKRMSHLEAAGELAALTKRLAAEPGLQERLASALGRYRARRDAHEVTTESGGPPGGGPERVKCLHSHAAHELASPPNPIGSLALAEVGWPDCIRPCVKLDRQ
;
A
#
# COMPACT_ATOMS: atom_id res chain seq x y z
N TYR A 1 -0.39 4.75 6.98
CA TYR A 1 0.05 3.37 7.30
C TYR A 1 1.51 3.21 6.91
N TRP A 2 2.30 2.45 7.67
CA TRP A 2 3.73 2.21 7.39
C TRP A 2 4.00 0.71 7.34
N LEU A 3 4.76 0.25 6.34
CA LEU A 3 5.15 -1.15 6.23
C LEU A 3 6.39 -1.37 7.09
N THR A 4 6.28 -2.25 8.09
CA THR A 4 7.36 -2.48 9.07
C THR A 4 8.01 -3.85 8.95
N CYS A 5 7.41 -4.80 8.22
CA CYS A 5 8.04 -6.10 7.97
C CYS A 5 9.30 -5.91 7.10
N PRO A 6 10.51 -6.23 7.60
CA PRO A 6 11.75 -5.94 6.88
C PRO A 6 11.88 -6.72 5.57
N ILE A 7 11.33 -7.95 5.52
CA ILE A 7 11.33 -8.77 4.31
C ILE A 7 10.41 -8.15 3.25
N LEU A 8 9.19 -7.78 3.62
CA LEU A 8 8.26 -7.15 2.69
C LEU A 8 8.77 -5.78 2.24
N VAL A 9 9.38 -4.98 3.14
CA VAL A 9 10.00 -3.70 2.77
C VAL A 9 11.06 -3.90 1.68
N LYS A 10 11.96 -4.86 1.85
CA LYS A 10 13.00 -5.16 0.85
C LYS A 10 12.39 -5.64 -0.47
N ARG A 11 11.37 -6.49 -0.42
CA ARG A 11 10.65 -6.99 -1.59
C ARG A 11 9.95 -5.87 -2.36
N MET A 12 9.27 -4.95 -1.66
CA MET A 12 8.66 -3.76 -2.28
C MET A 12 9.73 -2.89 -2.95
N SER A 13 10.86 -2.65 -2.28
CA SER A 13 11.97 -1.89 -2.87
C SER A 13 12.53 -2.54 -4.14
N HIS A 14 12.61 -3.88 -4.20
CA HIS A 14 13.02 -4.58 -5.41
C HIS A 14 12.01 -4.39 -6.56
N LEU A 15 10.70 -4.50 -6.30
CA LEU A 15 9.68 -4.23 -7.32
C LEU A 15 9.74 -2.78 -7.82
N GLU A 16 9.88 -1.81 -6.91
CA GLU A 16 10.02 -0.40 -7.29
C GLU A 16 11.25 -0.17 -8.17
N ALA A 17 12.39 -0.76 -7.82
CA ALA A 17 13.62 -0.69 -8.60
C ALA A 17 13.52 -1.39 -9.97
N ALA A 18 12.69 -2.43 -10.08
CA ALA A 18 12.38 -3.11 -11.33
C ALA A 18 11.42 -2.32 -12.25
N GLY A 19 10.91 -1.17 -11.80
CA GLY A 19 10.04 -0.30 -12.61
C GLY A 19 8.54 -0.54 -12.43
N GLU A 20 8.12 -1.36 -11.45
CA GLU A 20 6.71 -1.71 -11.25
C GLU A 20 5.80 -0.50 -10.99
N LEU A 21 6.32 0.57 -10.40
CA LEU A 21 5.56 1.82 -10.20
C LEU A 21 5.04 2.40 -11.52
N ALA A 22 5.87 2.40 -12.56
CA ALA A 22 5.51 2.90 -13.88
C ALA A 22 4.53 1.95 -14.58
N ALA A 23 4.76 0.63 -14.46
CA ALA A 23 3.86 -0.39 -15.01
C ALA A 23 2.46 -0.30 -14.39
N LEU A 24 2.37 -0.23 -13.06
CA LEU A 24 1.10 -0.11 -12.34
C LEU A 24 0.41 1.24 -12.58
N THR A 25 1.17 2.32 -12.75
CA THR A 25 0.61 3.62 -13.13
C THR A 25 0.01 3.58 -14.54
N LYS A 26 0.71 2.98 -15.51
CA LYS A 26 0.18 2.77 -16.86
C LYS A 26 -1.09 1.91 -16.82
N ARG A 27 -1.08 0.87 -15.98
CA ARG A 27 -2.23 -0.01 -15.79
C ARG A 27 -3.44 0.71 -15.21
N LEU A 28 -3.25 1.61 -14.23
CA LEU A 28 -4.33 2.46 -13.71
C LEU A 28 -4.99 3.30 -14.80
N ALA A 29 -4.19 3.90 -15.69
CA ALA A 29 -4.71 4.69 -16.80
C ALA A 29 -5.48 3.84 -17.84
N ALA A 30 -5.13 2.56 -17.98
CA ALA A 30 -5.75 1.66 -18.94
C ALA A 30 -6.99 0.92 -18.40
N GLU A 31 -7.11 0.77 -17.07
CA GLU A 31 -8.17 0.00 -16.41
C GLU A 31 -9.02 0.88 -15.48
N PRO A 32 -10.11 1.51 -15.98
CA PRO A 32 -10.95 2.42 -15.18
C PRO A 32 -11.46 1.79 -13.88
N GLY A 33 -11.85 0.50 -13.91
CA GLY A 33 -12.29 -0.21 -12.71
C GLY A 33 -11.19 -0.37 -11.65
N LEU A 34 -9.91 -0.44 -12.04
CA LEU A 34 -8.79 -0.46 -11.08
C LEU A 34 -8.61 0.91 -10.44
N GLN A 35 -8.71 1.98 -11.23
CA GLN A 35 -8.66 3.36 -10.77
C GLN A 35 -9.79 3.69 -9.79
N GLU A 36 -11.02 3.30 -10.09
CA GLU A 36 -12.18 3.50 -9.22
C GLU A 36 -12.01 2.79 -7.87
N ARG A 37 -11.55 1.52 -7.89
CA ARG A 37 -11.26 0.77 -6.66
C ARG A 37 -10.16 1.45 -5.85
N LEU A 38 -9.12 1.96 -6.50
CA LEU A 38 -8.06 2.71 -5.81
C LEU A 38 -8.60 4.02 -5.22
N ALA A 39 -9.38 4.78 -5.98
CA ALA A 39 -10.00 6.03 -5.51
C ALA A 39 -10.90 5.78 -4.28
N SER A 40 -11.71 4.72 -4.30
CA SER A 40 -12.51 4.29 -3.16
C SER A 40 -11.64 3.94 -1.95
N ALA A 41 -10.56 3.18 -2.13
CA ALA A 41 -9.63 2.84 -1.05
C ALA A 41 -9.00 4.11 -0.43
N LEU A 42 -8.55 5.05 -1.25
CA LEU A 42 -7.98 6.31 -0.79
C LEU A 42 -9.01 7.20 -0.09
N GLY A 43 -10.26 7.20 -0.54
CA GLY A 43 -11.37 7.88 0.13
C GLY A 43 -11.62 7.35 1.53
N ARG A 44 -11.67 6.01 1.70
CA ARG A 44 -11.80 5.38 3.03
C ARG A 44 -10.62 5.69 3.95
N TYR A 45 -9.39 5.69 3.41
CA TYR A 45 -8.21 6.11 4.17
C TYR A 45 -8.35 7.55 4.70
N ARG A 46 -8.74 8.49 3.83
CA ARG A 46 -8.92 9.90 4.21
C ARG A 46 -10.00 10.06 5.27
N ALA A 47 -11.17 9.45 5.07
CA ALA A 47 -12.26 9.49 6.05
C ALA A 47 -11.83 8.96 7.42
N ARG A 48 -11.06 7.85 7.46
CA ARG A 48 -10.54 7.30 8.71
C ARG A 48 -9.52 8.23 9.37
N ARG A 49 -8.61 8.84 8.61
CA ARG A 49 -7.63 9.79 9.13
C ARG A 49 -8.34 11.02 9.71
N ASP A 50 -9.25 11.59 8.94
CA ASP A 50 -9.95 12.84 9.26
C ASP A 50 -10.90 12.70 10.46
N ALA A 51 -11.33 11.47 10.79
CA ALA A 51 -12.07 11.17 12.01
C ALA A 51 -11.23 11.35 13.30
N HIS A 52 -9.90 11.33 13.21
CA HIS A 52 -9.00 11.63 14.34
C HIS A 52 -8.62 13.10 14.39
N GLU A 53 -8.16 13.64 13.26
CA GLU A 53 -7.81 15.06 13.12
C GLU A 53 -7.84 15.44 11.64
N VAL A 54 -8.51 16.54 11.32
CA VAL A 54 -8.54 17.08 9.96
C VAL A 54 -7.27 17.90 9.73
N THR A 55 -6.31 17.33 9.01
CA THR A 55 -5.06 18.01 8.66
C THR A 55 -5.25 18.83 7.37
N THR A 56 -5.04 20.15 7.43
CA THR A 56 -5.02 21.03 6.25
C THR A 56 -3.78 20.76 5.37
N GLU A 57 -2.65 20.45 6.00
CA GLU A 57 -1.43 19.97 5.36
C GLU A 57 -1.55 18.47 5.07
N SER A 58 -2.29 18.13 4.01
CA SER A 58 -2.50 16.74 3.62
C SER A 58 -1.18 16.11 3.15
N GLY A 59 -0.46 15.45 4.05
CA GLY A 59 0.43 14.36 3.66
C GLY A 59 -0.34 13.48 2.66
N GLY A 60 0.21 13.34 1.46
CA GLY A 60 -0.51 12.75 0.33
C GLY A 60 -1.09 11.36 0.67
N PRO A 61 -2.10 10.89 -0.06
CA PRO A 61 -2.64 9.55 0.15
C PRO A 61 -1.54 8.48 0.07
N PRO A 62 -1.72 7.30 0.70
CA PRO A 62 -0.73 6.24 0.73
C PRO A 62 -0.18 5.98 -0.66
N GLY A 63 1.12 6.18 -0.81
CA GLY A 63 1.82 5.84 -2.04
C GLY A 63 1.39 6.63 -3.26
N GLY A 64 0.68 7.76 -3.16
CA GLY A 64 0.33 8.59 -4.33
C GLY A 64 -1.13 9.07 -4.37
N GLY A 65 -1.61 9.36 -5.57
CA GLY A 65 -2.99 9.74 -5.85
C GLY A 65 -3.72 8.65 -6.64
N PRO A 66 -5.02 8.81 -6.95
CA PRO A 66 -5.78 7.79 -7.69
C PRO A 66 -5.23 7.55 -9.11
N GLU A 67 -4.47 8.50 -9.66
CA GLU A 67 -3.94 8.46 -11.03
C GLU A 67 -2.48 8.00 -11.12
N ARG A 68 -1.77 7.91 -9.99
CA ARG A 68 -0.33 7.61 -9.99
C ARG A 68 0.09 6.87 -8.75
N VAL A 69 0.81 5.76 -8.97
CA VAL A 69 1.53 5.02 -7.93
C VAL A 69 2.93 5.62 -7.76
N LYS A 70 3.22 6.09 -6.55
CA LYS A 70 4.50 6.66 -6.10
C LYS A 70 5.29 5.71 -5.20
N CYS A 71 4.64 4.93 -4.33
CA CYS A 71 5.32 4.04 -3.38
C CYS A 71 4.50 2.79 -3.02
N LEU A 72 5.02 1.60 -3.35
CA LEU A 72 4.41 0.30 -3.08
C LEU A 72 4.39 -0.04 -1.58
N HIS A 73 5.38 0.40 -0.80
CA HIS A 73 5.40 0.14 0.66
C HIS A 73 4.14 0.69 1.32
N SER A 74 3.74 1.91 0.96
CA SER A 74 2.54 2.56 1.51
C SER A 74 1.26 1.85 1.07
N HIS A 75 1.17 1.40 -0.18
CA HIS A 75 0.01 0.66 -0.66
C HIS A 75 -0.10 -0.73 -0.01
N ALA A 76 1.00 -1.47 0.10
CA ALA A 76 1.05 -2.75 0.78
C ALA A 76 0.69 -2.62 2.28
N ALA A 77 1.23 -1.61 2.97
CA ALA A 77 0.86 -1.34 4.36
C ALA A 77 -0.63 -1.04 4.52
N HIS A 78 -1.21 -0.26 3.61
CA HIS A 78 -2.63 0.04 3.63
C HIS A 78 -3.48 -1.22 3.39
N GLU A 79 -3.12 -2.05 2.41
CA GLU A 79 -3.82 -3.32 2.15
C GLU A 79 -3.80 -4.23 3.38
N LEU A 80 -2.66 -4.38 4.04
CA LEU A 80 -2.55 -5.23 5.23
C LEU A 80 -3.31 -4.69 6.44
N ALA A 81 -3.36 -3.37 6.60
CA ALA A 81 -3.96 -2.74 7.78
C ALA A 81 -5.47 -2.49 7.63
N SER A 82 -5.96 -2.26 6.42
CA SER A 82 -7.34 -1.83 6.15
C SER A 82 -7.74 -2.11 4.69
N PRO A 83 -7.85 -3.39 4.29
CA PRO A 83 -8.24 -3.76 2.94
C PRO A 83 -9.65 -3.27 2.59
N PRO A 84 -10.03 -3.17 1.30
CA PRO A 84 -9.20 -3.44 0.12
C PRO A 84 -8.46 -2.19 -0.45
N ASN A 85 -7.19 -2.33 -0.78
CA ASN A 85 -6.35 -1.45 -1.58
C ASN A 85 -5.75 -2.26 -2.75
N PRO A 86 -6.25 -2.08 -3.98
CA PRO A 86 -5.93 -3.00 -5.07
C PRO A 86 -4.45 -2.97 -5.49
N ILE A 87 -3.76 -1.83 -5.36
CA ILE A 87 -2.33 -1.75 -5.67
C ILE A 87 -1.50 -2.51 -4.64
N GLY A 88 -1.88 -2.43 -3.36
CA GLY A 88 -1.23 -3.19 -2.29
C GLY A 88 -1.42 -4.68 -2.47
N SER A 89 -2.64 -5.11 -2.81
CA SER A 89 -2.97 -6.51 -3.09
C SER A 89 -2.16 -7.06 -4.28
N LEU A 90 -2.07 -6.31 -5.40
CA LEU A 90 -1.25 -6.70 -6.55
C LEU A 90 0.24 -6.86 -6.18
N ALA A 91 0.81 -5.89 -5.47
CA ALA A 91 2.21 -5.95 -5.06
C ALA A 91 2.49 -7.10 -4.09
N LEU A 92 1.57 -7.38 -3.15
CA LEU A 92 1.70 -8.50 -2.21
C LEU A 92 1.56 -9.86 -2.90
N ALA A 93 0.68 -9.97 -3.90
CA ALA A 93 0.52 -11.17 -4.70
C ALA A 93 1.81 -11.48 -5.50
N GLU A 94 2.45 -10.46 -6.06
CA GLU A 94 3.70 -10.60 -6.82
C GLU A 94 4.86 -11.08 -5.96
N VAL A 95 5.08 -10.46 -4.79
CA VAL A 95 6.25 -10.78 -3.96
C VAL A 95 6.06 -11.98 -3.04
N GLY A 96 4.82 -12.45 -2.92
CA GLY A 96 4.41 -13.51 -2.00
C GLY A 96 4.56 -13.16 -0.52
N TRP A 97 3.98 -14.01 0.33
CA TRP A 97 4.12 -13.85 1.78
C TRP A 97 5.50 -14.30 2.28
N PRO A 98 6.09 -13.68 3.33
CA PRO A 98 7.32 -14.19 3.94
C PRO A 98 7.09 -15.51 4.66
N ASP A 99 7.94 -16.51 4.40
CA ASP A 99 7.94 -17.80 5.11
C ASP A 99 8.82 -17.72 6.37
N CYS A 100 8.38 -16.91 7.34
CA CYS A 100 9.13 -16.67 8.57
C CYS A 100 9.00 -17.85 9.54
N ILE A 101 10.09 -18.59 9.77
CA ILE A 101 10.15 -19.66 10.78
C ILE A 101 10.25 -19.16 12.24
N ARG A 102 10.50 -17.86 12.43
CA ARG A 102 10.56 -17.21 13.75
C ARG A 102 9.76 -15.90 13.71
N PRO A 103 9.04 -15.55 14.80
CA PRO A 103 8.27 -14.32 14.84
C PRO A 103 9.19 -13.09 14.79
N CYS A 104 8.76 -12.06 14.07
CA CYS A 104 9.51 -10.81 13.91
C CYS A 104 9.51 -9.92 15.16
N VAL A 105 8.55 -10.13 16.06
CA VAL A 105 8.43 -9.46 17.35
C VAL A 105 8.21 -10.50 18.43
N LYS A 106 8.75 -10.26 19.63
CA LYS A 106 8.37 -11.06 20.80
C LYS A 106 6.95 -10.64 21.17
N LEU A 107 6.02 -11.58 21.11
CA LEU A 107 4.71 -11.37 21.71
C LEU A 107 4.90 -11.61 23.21
N ASP A 108 5.02 -10.54 23.97
CA ASP A 108 4.89 -10.64 25.42
C ASP A 108 3.45 -11.11 25.65
N ARG A 109 3.31 -12.38 26.09
CA ARG A 109 2.00 -12.93 26.44
C ARG A 109 1.52 -12.15 27.67
N GLN A 110 0.50 -11.32 27.49
CA GLN A 110 -0.29 -10.76 28.60
C GLN A 110 -1.16 -11.86 29.21
#